data_AF-A0A7H4PI12-F1
#
_entry.id   AF-A0A7H4PI12-F1
#
_cell.length_a   1.000
_cell.length_b   1.000
_cell.length_c   1.000
_cell.angle_alpha   90.00
_cell.angle_beta   90.00
_cell.angle_gamma   90.00
#
_symmetry.space_group_name_H-M   'P 1'
#
loop_
_entity.id
_entity.type
_entity.pdbx_description
1 polymer ?
#
loop_
_entity_poly.entity_id
_entity_poly.type
_entity_poly.pdbx_seq_one_letter_code
_entity_poly.pdbx_strand_id
1 'polypeptide(L)'
;MRMSIQNEMPGYNAVDQLLNQQGVGLTPAEMHGLISGILCGGNKDSSWQPLVHDLTNEGLAFGHELAQALRNMHSATSDSLEDDGFLFQLYLPDGDEVSVFDRADALAGWVNHFLLGLGVTQPKLDKVKDETGEAIDDLRNIAQLGYDEDEDQEELENVSGGDYRIRTRCCAAVPRHLLSSETYCAGSSKADATLIIH
;
A
#
# COMPACT_ATOMS: atom_id res chain seq x y z
N MET A 1 15.33 -15.18 28.45
CA MET A 1 14.72 -16.16 27.52
C MET A 1 13.44 -15.55 27.00
N ARG A 2 13.50 -14.84 25.87
CA ARG A 2 12.28 -14.49 25.12
C ARG A 2 11.89 -15.76 24.39
N MET A 3 10.73 -16.34 24.71
CA MET A 3 10.17 -17.38 23.88
C MET A 3 9.82 -16.73 22.55
N SER A 4 10.58 -17.06 21.51
CA SER A 4 10.27 -16.71 20.13
C SER A 4 8.99 -17.43 19.76
N ILE A 5 7.84 -16.80 20.01
CA ILE A 5 6.65 -17.12 19.24
C ILE A 5 7.05 -16.72 17.83
N GLN A 6 7.31 -17.68 16.96
CA GLN A 6 7.42 -17.39 15.54
C GLN A 6 6.07 -16.82 15.13
N ASN A 7 5.97 -15.49 15.05
CA ASN A 7 4.80 -14.85 14.48
C ASN A 7 4.87 -15.13 12.99
N GLU A 8 4.23 -16.21 12.59
CA GLU A 8 4.21 -16.66 11.20
C GLU A 8 3.29 -15.75 10.41
N MET A 9 3.82 -15.17 9.34
CA MET A 9 3.02 -14.41 8.38
C MET A 9 1.93 -15.33 7.83
N PRO A 10 0.64 -14.95 7.86
CA PRO A 10 -0.41 -15.77 7.27
C PRO A 10 -0.18 -15.96 5.76
N GLY A 11 -0.73 -17.02 5.17
CA GLY A 11 -0.61 -17.27 3.73
C GLY A 11 -1.43 -16.28 2.90
N TYR A 12 -0.85 -15.78 1.80
CA TYR A 12 -1.44 -14.71 0.95
C TYR A 12 -2.88 -15.01 0.53
N ASN A 13 -3.10 -16.17 -0.08
CA ASN A 13 -4.43 -16.59 -0.55
C ASN A 13 -5.44 -16.79 0.58
N ALA A 14 -4.99 -17.16 1.79
CA ALA A 14 -5.88 -17.31 2.93
C ALA A 14 -6.38 -15.94 3.44
N VAL A 15 -5.49 -14.94 3.49
CA VAL A 15 -5.86 -13.57 3.84
C VAL A 15 -6.78 -12.99 2.77
N ASP A 16 -6.48 -13.21 1.49
CA ASP A 16 -7.31 -12.74 0.37
C ASP A 16 -8.75 -13.27 0.47
N GLN A 17 -8.91 -14.57 0.73
CA GLN A 17 -10.22 -15.18 0.93
C GLN A 17 -10.98 -14.56 2.11
N LEU A 18 -10.29 -14.30 3.23
CA LEU A 18 -10.92 -13.70 4.42
C LEU A 18 -11.36 -12.24 4.18
N LEU A 19 -10.56 -11.45 3.46
CA LEU A 19 -10.88 -10.08 3.07
C LEU A 19 -12.12 -10.07 2.16
N ASN A 20 -12.11 -10.90 1.12
CA ASN A 20 -13.22 -11.04 0.17
C ASN A 20 -14.53 -11.51 0.85
N GLN A 21 -14.46 -12.49 1.76
CA GLN A 21 -15.63 -12.98 2.50
C GLN A 21 -16.31 -11.92 3.36
N GLN A 22 -15.54 -10.96 3.87
CA GLN A 22 -16.06 -9.85 4.68
C GLN A 22 -16.35 -8.58 3.86
N GLY A 23 -16.12 -8.62 2.54
CA GLY A 23 -16.35 -7.48 1.65
C GLY A 23 -15.38 -6.32 1.86
N VAL A 24 -14.17 -6.60 2.39
CA VAL A 24 -13.13 -5.59 2.57
C VAL A 24 -12.48 -5.32 1.22
N GLY A 25 -12.51 -4.06 0.76
CA GLY A 25 -12.06 -3.67 -0.58
C GLY A 25 -10.54 -3.55 -0.77
N LEU A 26 -9.75 -4.26 0.05
CA LEU A 26 -8.28 -4.27 -0.03
C LEU A 26 -7.78 -5.67 -0.38
N THR A 27 -6.69 -5.72 -1.13
CA THR A 27 -5.87 -6.92 -1.31
C THR A 27 -5.01 -7.20 -0.07
N PRO A 28 -4.44 -8.42 0.07
CA PRO A 28 -3.53 -8.70 1.18
C PRO A 28 -2.27 -7.81 1.16
N ALA A 29 -1.78 -7.45 -0.03
CA ALA A 29 -0.65 -6.54 -0.19
C ALA A 29 -0.98 -5.14 0.35
N GLU A 30 -2.12 -4.58 -0.04
CA GLU A 30 -2.58 -3.28 0.46
C GLU A 30 -2.78 -3.27 1.97
N MET A 31 -3.37 -4.34 2.52
CA MET A 31 -3.55 -4.49 3.97
C MET A 31 -2.21 -4.55 4.72
N HIS A 32 -1.23 -5.30 4.21
CA HIS A 32 0.12 -5.33 4.78
C HIS A 32 0.83 -3.99 4.67
N GLY A 33 0.64 -3.28 3.55
CA GLY A 33 1.15 -1.91 3.36
C GLY A 33 0.61 -0.97 4.41
N LEU A 34 -0.71 -0.98 4.62
CA LEU A 34 -1.37 -0.16 5.64
C LEU A 34 -0.81 -0.42 7.04
N ILE A 35 -0.72 -1.69 7.45
CA ILE A 35 -0.20 -2.08 8.77
C ILE A 35 1.27 -1.67 8.92
N SER A 36 2.08 -1.88 7.87
CA SER A 36 3.49 -1.48 7.84
C SER A 36 3.65 0.04 7.96
N GLY A 37 2.81 0.82 7.27
CA GLY A 37 2.80 2.29 7.36
C GLY A 37 2.46 2.78 8.76
N ILE A 38 1.46 2.16 9.40
CA ILE A 38 1.04 2.46 10.78
C ILE A 38 2.19 2.17 11.77
N LEU A 39 2.88 1.04 11.62
CA LEU A 39 4.03 0.64 12.43
C LEU A 39 5.21 1.60 12.23
N CYS A 40 5.60 1.89 10.99
CA CYS A 40 6.68 2.81 10.65
C CYS A 40 6.38 4.26 11.09
N GLY A 41 5.11 4.63 11.13
CA GLY A 41 4.67 5.89 11.72
C GLY A 41 4.67 5.92 13.25
N GLY A 42 5.18 4.89 13.91
CA GLY A 42 5.46 4.88 15.35
C GLY A 42 4.30 4.42 16.23
N ASN A 43 3.26 3.80 15.66
CA ASN A 43 2.24 3.11 16.44
C ASN A 43 2.87 1.89 17.14
N LYS A 44 2.63 1.74 18.45
CA LYS A 44 3.22 0.66 19.27
C LYS A 44 2.20 -0.05 20.16
N ASP A 45 0.93 0.29 20.06
CA ASP A 45 -0.13 -0.23 20.93
C ASP A 45 -1.29 -0.78 20.10
N SER A 46 -2.37 -1.24 20.74
CA SER A 46 -3.49 -1.85 20.03
C SER A 46 -4.39 -0.86 19.28
N SER A 47 -4.07 0.45 19.24
CA SER A 47 -4.85 1.45 18.50
C SER A 47 -4.77 1.30 16.98
N TRP A 48 -3.83 0.50 16.46
CA TRP A 48 -3.81 0.14 15.04
C TRP A 48 -5.09 -0.58 14.58
N GLN A 49 -5.73 -1.38 15.44
CA GLN A 49 -6.92 -2.16 15.07
C GLN A 49 -8.11 -1.26 14.74
N PRO A 50 -8.59 -0.37 15.64
CA PRO A 50 -9.67 0.55 15.29
C PRO A 50 -9.29 1.47 14.13
N LEU A 51 -8.03 1.88 14.01
CA LEU A 51 -7.57 2.68 12.88
C LEU A 51 -7.70 1.94 11.53
N VAL A 52 -7.31 0.66 11.46
CA VAL A 52 -7.51 -0.15 10.26
C VAL A 52 -9.00 -0.34 9.97
N HIS A 53 -9.84 -0.57 10.98
CA HIS A 53 -11.30 -0.66 10.78
C HIS A 53 -11.86 0.63 10.17
N ASP A 54 -11.47 1.80 10.70
CA ASP A 54 -11.93 3.10 10.21
C ASP A 54 -11.52 3.34 8.75
N LEU A 55 -10.32 2.90 8.37
CA LEU A 55 -9.77 3.11 7.02
C LEU A 55 -10.26 2.11 5.98
N THR A 56 -10.69 0.91 6.40
CA THR A 56 -10.91 -0.22 5.46
C THR A 56 -12.28 -0.88 5.59
N ASN A 57 -13.03 -0.61 6.65
CA ASN A 57 -14.27 -1.32 6.97
C ASN A 57 -15.32 -0.44 7.66
N GLU A 58 -15.37 0.85 7.33
CA GLU A 58 -16.34 1.82 7.87
C GLU A 58 -16.39 1.87 9.42
N GLY A 59 -15.26 1.56 10.08
CA GLY A 59 -15.15 1.50 11.55
C GLY A 59 -15.73 0.23 12.17
N LEU A 60 -16.26 -0.70 11.37
CA LEU A 60 -16.76 -1.99 11.86
C LEU A 60 -15.60 -2.96 12.14
N ALA A 61 -15.69 -3.68 13.24
CA ALA A 61 -14.71 -4.70 13.59
C ALA A 61 -14.77 -5.89 12.63
N PHE A 62 -13.61 -6.45 12.30
CA PHE A 62 -13.53 -7.67 11.51
C PHE A 62 -14.03 -8.91 12.27
N GLY A 63 -14.52 -9.89 11.52
CA GLY A 63 -14.81 -11.23 12.03
C GLY A 63 -13.55 -11.90 12.61
N HIS A 64 -13.76 -12.82 13.56
CA HIS A 64 -12.69 -13.40 14.39
C HIS A 64 -11.48 -13.92 13.60
N GLU A 65 -11.72 -14.63 12.50
CA GLU A 65 -10.67 -15.24 11.67
C GLU A 65 -9.80 -14.20 10.98
N LEU A 66 -10.40 -13.22 10.29
CA LEU A 66 -9.67 -12.11 9.68
C LEU A 66 -8.93 -11.29 10.75
N ALA A 67 -9.59 -10.98 11.86
CA ALA A 67 -8.95 -10.24 12.95
C ALA A 67 -7.71 -10.99 13.50
N GLN A 68 -7.75 -12.32 13.58
CA GLN A 68 -6.60 -13.13 13.99
C GLN A 68 -5.49 -13.13 12.93
N ALA A 69 -5.84 -13.28 11.65
CA ALA A 69 -4.87 -13.22 10.57
C ALA A 69 -4.14 -11.86 10.53
N LEU A 70 -4.87 -10.76 10.70
CA LEU A 70 -4.28 -9.41 10.74
C LEU A 70 -3.44 -9.17 12.00
N ARG A 71 -3.81 -9.76 13.15
CA ARG A 71 -2.95 -9.74 14.35
C ARG A 71 -1.62 -10.47 14.11
N ASN A 72 -1.67 -11.64 13.46
CA ASN A 72 -0.47 -12.40 13.13
C ASN A 72 0.41 -11.61 12.15
N MET A 73 -0.19 -11.04 11.10
CA MET A 73 0.48 -10.16 10.14
C MET A 73 1.15 -8.98 10.85
N HIS A 74 0.42 -8.21 11.64
CA HIS A 74 0.97 -7.08 12.41
C HIS A 74 2.16 -7.51 13.28
N SER A 75 2.03 -8.62 14.01
CA SER A 75 3.07 -9.09 14.91
C SER A 75 4.33 -9.54 14.14
N ALA A 76 4.16 -10.26 13.03
CA ALA A 76 5.26 -10.67 12.15
C ALA A 76 5.96 -9.46 11.51
N THR A 77 5.18 -8.49 11.02
CA THR A 77 5.71 -7.24 10.44
C THR A 77 6.49 -6.44 11.47
N SER A 78 5.95 -6.26 12.69
CA SER A 78 6.62 -5.55 13.78
C SER A 78 7.94 -6.22 14.14
N ASP A 79 7.95 -7.55 14.29
CA ASP A 79 9.17 -8.29 14.60
C ASP A 79 10.23 -8.14 13.49
N SER A 80 9.81 -8.18 12.22
CA SER A 80 10.72 -8.05 11.07
C SER A 80 11.31 -6.65 10.89
N LEU A 81 10.58 -5.61 11.29
CA LEU A 81 11.03 -4.21 11.25
C LEU A 81 12.00 -3.88 12.39
N GLU A 82 11.87 -4.56 13.54
CA GLU A 82 12.78 -4.40 14.68
C GLU A 82 14.04 -5.29 14.58
N ASP A 83 14.10 -6.22 13.62
CA ASP A 83 15.20 -7.15 13.45
C ASP A 83 16.43 -6.50 12.78
N ASP A 84 17.60 -6.65 13.41
CA ASP A 84 18.88 -6.11 12.91
C ASP A 84 19.36 -6.78 11.60
N GLY A 85 18.74 -7.90 11.19
CA GLY A 85 19.06 -8.65 9.99
C GLY A 85 18.34 -8.18 8.72
N PHE A 86 17.56 -7.09 8.79
CA PHE A 86 16.79 -6.54 7.66
C PHE A 86 15.85 -7.58 7.03
N LEU A 87 15.11 -8.31 7.87
CA LEU A 87 14.23 -9.41 7.46
C LEU A 87 12.84 -8.96 6.96
N PHE A 88 12.55 -7.66 6.99
CA PHE A 88 11.30 -7.11 6.44
C PHE A 88 11.18 -7.43 4.95
N GLN A 89 10.05 -8.01 4.57
CA GLN A 89 9.71 -8.37 3.19
C GLN A 89 8.32 -7.83 2.86
N LEU A 90 8.14 -7.39 1.61
CA LEU A 90 6.83 -6.99 1.13
C LEU A 90 5.94 -8.21 0.95
N TYR A 91 4.68 -8.08 1.36
CA TYR A 91 3.68 -9.13 1.26
C TYR A 91 2.97 -9.04 -0.09
N LEU A 92 3.66 -9.48 -1.13
CA LEU A 92 3.21 -9.43 -2.52
C LEU A 92 2.74 -10.83 -2.98
N PRO A 93 1.88 -10.92 -4.01
CA PRO A 93 1.51 -12.19 -4.59
C PRO A 93 2.76 -12.87 -5.20
N ASP A 94 2.88 -14.17 -4.96
CA ASP A 94 3.99 -15.01 -5.42
C ASP A 94 3.49 -16.26 -6.17
N GLY A 95 4.43 -16.98 -6.81
CA GLY A 95 4.14 -18.17 -7.59
C GLY A 95 4.27 -17.98 -9.11
N ASP A 96 4.40 -19.10 -9.82
CA ASP A 96 4.70 -19.13 -11.25
C ASP A 96 3.56 -18.57 -12.13
N GLU A 97 2.33 -18.55 -11.60
CA GLU A 97 1.14 -18.05 -12.32
C GLU A 97 0.93 -16.54 -12.18
N VAL A 98 1.63 -15.87 -11.26
CA VAL A 98 1.50 -14.42 -11.04
C VAL A 98 2.35 -13.67 -12.07
N SER A 99 1.73 -12.80 -12.86
CA SER A 99 2.45 -12.02 -13.87
C SER A 99 3.33 -10.94 -13.24
N VAL A 100 4.22 -10.35 -14.04
CA VAL A 100 4.99 -9.18 -13.60
C VAL A 100 4.09 -7.97 -13.36
N PHE A 101 3.02 -7.84 -14.14
CA PHE A 101 2.04 -6.75 -14.02
C PHE A 101 1.23 -6.88 -12.72
N ASP A 102 0.75 -8.08 -12.39
CA ASP A 102 0.05 -8.34 -11.12
C ASP A 102 0.92 -7.99 -9.90
N ARG A 103 2.22 -8.31 -9.96
CA ARG A 103 3.18 -7.94 -8.90
C ARG A 103 3.42 -6.44 -8.83
N ALA A 104 3.48 -5.77 -9.98
CA ALA A 104 3.69 -4.33 -10.05
C ALA A 104 2.47 -3.56 -9.51
N ASP A 105 1.26 -4.00 -9.86
CA ASP A 105 0.01 -3.47 -9.31
C ASP A 105 -0.09 -3.70 -7.80
N ALA A 106 0.25 -4.91 -7.33
CA ALA A 106 0.29 -5.20 -5.91
C ALA A 106 1.34 -4.35 -5.17
N LEU A 107 2.49 -4.06 -5.79
CA LEU A 107 3.49 -3.15 -5.23
C LEU A 107 2.97 -1.70 -5.16
N ALA A 108 2.36 -1.20 -6.22
CA ALA A 108 1.76 0.14 -6.22
C ALA A 108 0.66 0.25 -5.16
N GLY A 109 -0.21 -0.76 -5.05
CA GLY A 109 -1.22 -0.87 -4.00
C GLY A 109 -0.60 -0.90 -2.60
N TRP A 110 0.45 -1.71 -2.40
CA TRP A 110 1.20 -1.78 -1.14
C TRP A 110 1.76 -0.42 -0.74
N VAL A 111 2.41 0.29 -1.67
CA VAL A 111 3.02 1.60 -1.38
C VAL A 111 1.96 2.66 -1.10
N ASN A 112 0.85 2.68 -1.85
CA ASN A 112 -0.28 3.58 -1.60
C ASN A 112 -0.81 3.43 -0.17
N HIS A 113 -1.00 2.19 0.29
CA HIS A 113 -1.52 1.92 1.62
C HIS A 113 -0.47 2.11 2.72
N PHE A 114 0.81 1.87 2.43
CA PHE A 114 1.91 2.24 3.32
C PHE A 114 1.93 3.76 3.59
N LEU A 115 1.84 4.57 2.53
CA LEU A 115 1.79 6.03 2.66
C LEU A 115 0.53 6.50 3.38
N LEU A 116 -0.62 5.84 3.17
CA LEU A 116 -1.85 6.10 3.93
C LEU A 116 -1.63 5.86 5.43
N GLY A 117 -1.13 4.67 5.80
CA GLY A 117 -0.87 4.30 7.19
C GLY A 117 0.15 5.21 7.87
N LEU A 118 1.20 5.60 7.15
CA LEU A 118 2.22 6.54 7.60
C LEU A 118 1.63 7.95 7.80
N GLY A 119 0.83 8.42 6.85
CA GLY A 119 0.23 9.76 6.89
C GLY A 119 -0.76 9.96 8.04
N VAL A 120 -1.57 8.94 8.36
CA VAL A 120 -2.53 9.02 9.47
C VAL A 120 -1.87 8.94 10.84
N THR A 121 -0.71 8.30 10.94
CA THR A 121 0.06 8.17 12.19
C THR A 121 1.08 9.29 12.37
N GLN A 122 1.47 9.98 11.30
CA GLN A 122 2.39 11.12 11.31
C GLN A 122 1.73 12.40 10.77
N PRO A 123 1.03 13.19 11.61
CA PRO A 123 0.33 14.41 11.19
C PRO A 123 1.22 15.55 10.65
N LYS A 124 2.54 15.39 10.71
CA LYS A 124 3.54 16.34 10.20
C LYS A 124 4.42 15.72 9.11
N LEU A 125 3.93 14.67 8.45
CA LEU A 125 4.66 13.99 7.37
C LEU A 125 5.02 14.96 6.23
N ASP A 126 4.16 15.96 5.98
CA ASP A 126 4.37 17.05 5.02
C ASP A 126 5.57 17.96 5.35
N LYS A 127 6.07 17.90 6.59
CA LYS A 127 7.19 18.71 7.07
C LYS A 127 8.48 17.92 7.20
N VAL A 128 8.45 16.61 6.93
CA VAL A 128 9.64 15.78 6.87
C VAL A 128 10.46 16.21 5.66
N LYS A 129 11.76 16.40 5.87
CA LYS A 129 12.72 16.87 4.86
C LYS A 129 13.91 15.90 4.81
N ASP A 130 14.89 16.26 4.00
CA ASP A 130 16.14 15.51 3.83
C ASP A 130 15.87 14.11 3.25
N GLU A 131 16.75 13.15 3.52
CA GLU A 131 16.70 11.80 2.94
C GLU A 131 15.35 11.09 3.18
N THR A 132 14.68 11.35 4.31
CA THR A 132 13.37 10.75 4.60
C THR A 132 12.26 11.39 3.76
N GLY A 133 12.33 12.70 3.49
CA GLY A 133 11.39 13.38 2.61
C GLY A 133 11.52 12.89 1.17
N GLU A 134 12.76 12.77 0.69
CA GLU A 134 13.07 12.22 -0.65
C GLU A 134 12.58 10.78 -0.79
N ALA A 135 12.82 9.92 0.20
CA ALA A 135 12.31 8.55 0.19
C ALA A 135 10.78 8.47 0.14
N ILE A 136 10.07 9.39 0.82
CA ILE A 136 8.60 9.47 0.75
C ILE A 136 8.15 9.91 -0.64
N ASP A 137 8.84 10.86 -1.27
CA ASP A 137 8.54 11.31 -2.62
C ASP A 137 8.83 10.21 -3.66
N ASP A 138 9.88 9.43 -3.50
CA ASP A 138 10.17 8.26 -4.33
C ASP A 138 9.07 7.19 -4.19
N LEU A 139 8.62 6.92 -2.96
CA LEU A 139 7.48 6.02 -2.74
C LEU A 139 6.20 6.55 -3.40
N ARG A 140 5.96 7.87 -3.40
CA ARG A 140 4.81 8.47 -4.11
C ARG A 140 4.92 8.26 -5.62
N ASN A 141 6.13 8.28 -6.18
CA ASN A 141 6.35 7.97 -7.59
C ASN A 141 6.07 6.49 -7.90
N ILE A 142 6.49 5.58 -7.02
CA ILE A 142 6.21 4.13 -7.15
C ILE A 142 4.70 3.85 -7.05
N ALA A 143 3.99 4.51 -6.14
CA ALA A 143 2.54 4.41 -6.00
C ALA A 143 1.76 4.86 -7.25
N GLN A 144 2.40 5.61 -8.14
CA GLN A 144 1.83 6.08 -9.40
C GLN A 144 2.20 5.20 -10.59
N LEU A 145 2.95 4.11 -10.39
CA LEU A 145 3.19 3.13 -11.44
C LEU A 145 1.85 2.52 -11.85
N GLY A 146 1.38 2.88 -13.04
CA GLY A 146 0.27 2.26 -13.73
C GLY A 146 0.78 1.83 -15.10
N TYR A 147 0.64 0.54 -15.40
CA TYR A 147 1.05 -0.09 -16.66
C TYR A 147 -0.21 -0.31 -17.53
N ASP A 148 -0.04 -0.36 -18.85
CA ASP A 148 -1.13 -0.68 -19.79
C ASP A 148 -0.88 -2.09 -20.35
N GLU A 149 -1.65 -3.07 -19.87
CA GLU A 149 -1.47 -4.50 -20.20
C GLU A 149 -1.55 -4.80 -21.71
N ASP A 150 -2.24 -3.93 -22.47
CA ASP A 150 -2.47 -4.10 -23.90
C ASP A 150 -1.33 -3.54 -24.78
N GLU A 151 -0.45 -2.66 -24.26
CA GLU A 151 0.66 -2.05 -25.02
C GLU A 151 2.02 -2.73 -24.73
N ASP A 152 2.19 -3.35 -23.56
CA ASP A 152 3.52 -3.66 -23.01
C ASP A 152 4.06 -5.09 -23.29
N GLN A 153 3.29 -6.00 -23.91
CA GLN A 153 3.79 -7.35 -24.22
C GLN A 153 4.81 -7.40 -25.37
N GLU A 154 4.72 -6.50 -26.36
CA GLU A 154 5.68 -6.45 -27.48
C GLU A 154 6.89 -5.51 -27.22
N GLU A 155 6.78 -4.55 -26.30
CA GLU A 155 7.85 -3.58 -26.02
C GLU A 155 8.99 -4.13 -25.13
N LEU A 156 8.71 -5.12 -24.28
CA LEU A 156 9.73 -5.68 -23.37
C LEU A 156 10.78 -6.57 -24.06
N GLU A 157 10.50 -7.04 -25.29
CA GLU A 157 11.47 -7.83 -26.07
C GLU A 157 12.42 -6.95 -26.90
N ASN A 158 12.16 -5.64 -27.02
CA ASN A 158 13.01 -4.72 -27.78
C ASN A 158 13.20 -3.34 -27.09
N VAL A 159 14.33 -3.21 -26.39
CA VAL A 159 15.21 -2.03 -26.47
C VAL A 159 14.73 -0.72 -25.82
N SER A 160 15.42 -0.34 -24.73
CA SER A 160 16.13 0.95 -24.55
C SER A 160 15.50 2.20 -25.20
N GLY A 161 14.69 2.91 -24.40
CA GLY A 161 14.60 4.36 -24.42
C GLY A 161 13.36 4.96 -25.09
N GLY A 162 12.50 5.60 -24.29
CA GLY A 162 11.52 6.59 -24.76
C GLY A 162 10.22 6.59 -23.97
N ASP A 163 10.01 7.66 -23.18
CA ASP A 163 8.72 8.22 -22.72
C ASP A 163 7.56 7.30 -22.30
N TYR A 164 7.43 7.04 -20.99
CA TYR A 164 6.19 6.55 -20.37
C TYR A 164 5.19 7.71 -20.13
N ARG A 165 3.94 7.59 -20.63
CA ARG A 165 2.82 8.47 -20.26
C ARG A 165 1.92 7.78 -19.23
N ILE A 166 2.15 8.08 -17.95
CA ILE A 166 1.40 7.53 -16.81
C ILE A 166 0.01 8.19 -16.69
N ARG A 167 -1.07 7.40 -16.69
CA ARG A 167 -2.46 7.90 -16.49
C ARG A 167 -3.01 7.48 -15.12
N THR A 168 -3.01 8.44 -14.20
CA THR A 168 -3.33 8.33 -12.77
C THR A 168 -4.75 7.82 -12.48
N ARG A 169 -4.89 6.66 -11.82
CA ARG A 169 -6.10 6.31 -11.05
C ARG A 169 -5.88 6.65 -9.57
N CYS A 170 -6.20 7.87 -9.19
CA CYS A 170 -6.28 8.26 -7.78
C CYS A 170 -7.50 9.14 -7.62
N CYS A 171 -8.50 8.74 -6.80
CA CYS A 171 -9.44 9.64 -6.11
C CYS A 171 -10.54 8.99 -5.23
N ALA A 172 -10.69 7.66 -5.13
CA ALA A 172 -11.90 7.13 -4.46
C ALA A 172 -11.83 6.95 -2.93
N ALA A 173 -10.65 6.95 -2.28
CA ALA A 173 -10.54 6.48 -0.88
C ALA A 173 -10.00 7.49 0.16
N VAL A 174 -9.74 8.75 -0.20
CA VAL A 174 -9.25 9.74 0.79
C VAL A 174 -10.43 10.55 1.38
N PRO A 175 -10.69 10.49 2.70
CA PRO A 175 -11.70 11.31 3.35
C PRO A 175 -11.48 12.79 3.07
N ARG A 176 -12.54 13.50 2.64
CA ARG A 176 -12.52 14.92 2.21
C ARG A 176 -11.86 15.91 3.18
N HIS A 177 -11.68 15.56 4.44
CA HIS A 177 -11.09 16.43 5.46
C HIS A 177 -9.55 16.38 5.49
N LEU A 178 -8.92 15.47 4.72
CA LEU A 178 -7.46 15.34 4.58
C LEU A 178 -6.90 15.98 3.30
N LEU A 179 -7.76 16.52 2.42
CA LEU A 179 -7.36 17.23 1.21
C LEU A 179 -7.22 18.73 1.52
N SER A 180 -6.01 19.28 1.38
CA SER A 180 -5.80 20.72 1.41
C SER A 180 -6.46 21.37 0.18
N SER A 181 -6.89 22.62 0.33
CA SER A 181 -7.88 23.32 -0.51
C SER A 181 -7.56 23.53 -2.00
N GLU A 182 -6.54 22.88 -2.57
CA GLU A 182 -6.14 23.05 -3.98
C GLU A 182 -6.29 21.80 -4.85
N THR A 183 -6.75 20.66 -4.33
CA THR A 183 -7.11 19.49 -5.15
C THR A 183 -8.59 19.52 -5.52
N TYR A 184 -8.93 20.31 -6.54
CA TYR A 184 -10.28 20.34 -7.10
C TYR A 184 -10.39 19.37 -8.28
N CYS A 185 -10.91 18.17 -8.05
CA CYS A 185 -11.42 17.34 -9.14
C CYS A 185 -12.76 17.91 -9.61
N ALA A 186 -12.70 18.90 -10.52
CA ALA A 186 -13.87 19.36 -11.26
C ALA A 186 -14.39 18.24 -12.17
N GLY A 187 -15.70 18.02 -12.12
CA GLY A 187 -16.39 16.94 -12.80
C GLY A 187 -16.21 16.89 -14.32
N SER A 188 -16.29 15.64 -14.81
CA SER A 188 -16.83 15.22 -16.10
C SER A 188 -16.73 16.21 -17.27
N SER A 189 -15.72 16.02 -18.11
CA SER A 189 -15.84 15.78 -19.56
C SER A 189 -14.48 16.01 -20.21
N LYS A 190 -13.89 14.93 -20.75
CA LYS A 190 -12.80 14.89 -21.74
C LYS A 190 -11.93 16.16 -21.83
N ALA A 191 -10.78 16.17 -21.16
CA ALA A 191 -9.67 17.01 -21.57
C ALA A 191 -8.34 16.34 -21.19
N ASP A 192 -7.61 15.90 -22.21
CA ASP A 192 -6.22 15.48 -22.11
C ASP A 192 -5.37 16.65 -21.60
N ALA A 193 -4.82 16.51 -20.39
CA ALA A 193 -3.73 17.36 -19.94
C ALA A 193 -2.42 16.70 -20.37
N THR A 194 -1.81 17.20 -21.43
CA THR A 194 -0.46 16.83 -21.86
C THR A 194 0.52 17.77 -21.16
N LEU A 195 1.41 17.23 -20.31
CA LEU A 195 2.54 17.98 -19.77
C LEU A 195 3.75 17.71 -20.68
N ILE A 196 4.20 18.74 -21.40
CA ILE A 196 5.44 18.71 -22.17
C ILE A 196 6.53 19.29 -21.27
N ILE A 197 7.58 18.52 -21.01
CA ILE A 197 8.80 19.00 -20.34
C ILE A 197 9.91 18.99 -21.40
N HIS A 198 10.60 20.13 -21.55
CA HIS A 198 11.72 20.31 -22.47
C HIS A 198 13.00 19.62 -21.99
#